data_AF-A0A6L9ZDE5-F1
#
_entry.id   AF-A0A6L9ZDE5-F1
#
_cell.length_a   1.000
_cell.length_b   1.000
_cell.length_c   1.000
_cell.angle_alpha   90.00
_cell.angle_beta   90.00
_cell.angle_gamma   90.00
#
_symmetry.space_group_name_H-M   'P 1'
#
loop_
_entity.id
_entity.type
_entity.pdbx_description
1 polymer ?
#
loop_
_entity_poly.entity_id
_entity_poly.type
_entity_poly.pdbx_seq_one_letter_code
_entity_poly.pdbx_strand_id
1 'polypeptide(L)'
;MKAASDILIIGGGIIGLAIAVELKRRGATVTVVTRNFQEGATLAAAGMLAPFSEALPIGPMLDLGLWSHSLYPQWCTKLEQMTGVATGYWPCGFLAP
;
A
#
# COMPACT_ATOMS: atom_id res chain seq x y z
N MET A 1 -2.64 25.37 19.22
CA MET A 1 -2.04 24.57 18.13
C MET A 1 -1.90 23.15 18.66
N LYS A 2 -2.54 22.14 18.04
CA LYS A 2 -2.36 20.74 18.46
C LYS A 2 -0.89 20.39 18.18
N ALA A 3 -0.16 19.86 19.15
CA ALA A 3 1.16 19.31 18.90
C ALA A 3 1.02 18.28 17.77
N ALA A 4 1.73 18.49 16.66
CA ALA A 4 1.75 17.51 15.59
C ALA A 4 2.29 16.20 16.21
N SER A 5 1.57 15.09 16.04
CA SER A 5 2.11 13.81 16.44
C SER A 5 3.28 13.48 15.51
N ASP A 6 4.48 13.44 16.08
CA ASP A 6 5.69 13.03 15.37
C ASP A 6 5.76 11.50 15.33
N ILE A 7 5.73 10.92 14.13
CA ILE A 7 5.69 9.47 13.90
C ILE A 7 6.91 9.04 13.09
N LEU A 8 7.69 8.12 13.66
CA LEU A 8 8.80 7.45 12.99
C LEU A 8 8.33 6.11 12.42
N ILE A 9 8.56 5.90 11.12
CA ILE A 9 8.30 4.64 10.42
C ILE A 9 9.63 4.03 10.01
N ILE A 10 9.88 2.80 10.45
CA ILE A 10 11.08 2.04 10.08
C ILE A 10 10.69 1.08 8.94
N GLY A 11 11.16 1.38 7.73
CA GLY A 11 10.90 0.61 6.51
C GLY A 11 10.33 1.47 5.37
N GLY A 12 11.09 1.58 4.28
CA GLY A 12 10.70 2.34 3.09
C GLY A 12 9.97 1.52 2.01
N GLY A 13 9.46 0.34 2.34
CA GLY A 13 8.66 -0.47 1.41
C GLY A 13 7.21 0.03 1.29
N ILE A 14 6.43 -0.63 0.43
CA ILE A 14 5.05 -0.24 0.12
C ILE A 14 4.14 -0.12 1.37
N ILE A 15 4.31 -1.00 2.36
CA ILE A 15 3.55 -0.94 3.62
C ILE A 15 3.89 0.34 4.40
N GLY A 16 5.18 0.60 4.65
CA GLY A 16 5.63 1.77 5.39
C GLY A 16 5.26 3.08 4.70
N LEU A 17 5.40 3.13 3.37
CA LEU A 17 5.02 4.30 2.57
C LEU A 17 3.50 4.52 2.53
N ALA A 18 2.69 3.47 2.42
CA ALA A 18 1.23 3.59 2.47
C ALA A 18 0.76 4.17 3.81
N ILE A 19 1.35 3.68 4.91
CA ILE A 19 1.10 4.21 6.26
C ILE A 19 1.53 5.68 6.34
N ALA A 20 2.72 6.02 5.84
CA ALA A 20 3.25 7.38 5.87
C ALA A 20 2.35 8.37 5.13
N VAL A 21 1.89 8.01 3.94
CA VAL A 21 0.98 8.83 3.12
C VAL A 21 -0.32 9.11 3.88
N GLU A 22 -0.95 8.08 4.44
CA GLU A 22 -2.24 8.24 5.11
C GLU A 22 -2.10 9.02 6.44
N LEU A 23 -1.04 8.80 7.21
CA LEU A 23 -0.76 9.58 8.42
C LEU A 23 -0.47 11.06 8.09
N LYS A 24 0.33 11.32 7.06
CA LYS A 24 0.64 12.68 6.63
C LYS A 24 -0.61 13.43 6.18
N ARG A 25 -1.51 12.77 5.44
CA ARG A 25 -2.81 13.33 5.03
C ARG A 25 -3.72 13.69 6.21
N ARG A 26 -3.58 13.00 7.35
CA ARG A 26 -4.32 13.27 8.59
C ARG A 26 -3.66 14.32 9.50
N GLY A 27 -2.60 14.97 9.02
CA GLY A 27 -1.94 16.07 9.72
C GLY A 27 -0.79 15.65 10.64
N ALA A 28 -0.33 14.40 10.60
CA ALA A 28 0.85 13.98 11.34
C ALA A 28 2.16 14.48 10.70
N THR A 29 3.19 14.64 11.51
CA THR A 29 4.57 14.76 11.04
C THR A 29 5.15 13.35 10.96
N VAL A 30 5.63 12.94 9.78
CA VAL A 30 6.10 11.57 9.57
C VAL A 30 7.53 11.59 9.06
N THR A 31 8.39 10.79 9.68
CA THR A 31 9.74 10.49 9.19
C THR A 31 9.81 9.01 8.85
N VAL A 32 10.20 8.70 7.60
CA VAL A 32 10.43 7.31 7.17
C VAL A 32 11.93 7.08 7.09
N VAL A 33 12.40 6.04 7.77
CA VAL A 33 13.80 5.61 7.73
C VAL A 33 13.88 4.27 7.04
N THR A 34 14.75 4.17 6.04
CA THR A 34 15.04 2.92 5.33
C THR A 34 16.54 2.74 5.24
N ARG A 35 17.02 1.50 5.39
CA ARG A 35 18.44 1.18 5.24
C ARG A 35 18.88 1.30 3.78
N ASN A 36 18.17 0.58 2.90
CA ASN A 36 18.33 0.64 1.46
C ASN A 36 16.95 0.41 0.82
N PHE A 37 16.49 1.35 0.02
CA PHE A 37 15.21 1.23 -0.68
C PHE A 37 15.22 0.11 -1.73
N GLN A 38 16.38 -0.13 -2.35
CA GLN A 38 16.53 -1.11 -3.44
C GLN A 38 16.44 -2.56 -2.96
N GLU A 39 16.62 -2.81 -1.67
CA GLU A 39 16.58 -4.15 -1.07
C GLU A 39 15.17 -4.55 -0.58
N GLY A 40 14.18 -3.68 -0.73
CA GLY A 40 12.82 -3.95 -0.28
C GLY A 40 12.09 -4.94 -1.17
N ALA A 41 11.32 -5.87 -0.56
CA ALA A 41 10.48 -6.84 -1.28
C ALA A 41 9.49 -6.19 -2.27
N THR A 42 9.15 -4.91 -2.07
CA THR A 42 8.31 -4.11 -2.97
C THR A 42 8.83 -4.09 -4.41
N LEU A 43 10.15 -4.04 -4.61
CA LEU A 43 10.73 -3.98 -5.96
C LEU A 43 10.84 -5.36 -6.62
N ALA A 44 10.77 -6.43 -5.84
CA ALA A 44 10.78 -7.80 -6.34
C ALA A 44 9.36 -8.34 -6.62
N ALA A 45 8.32 -7.70 -6.08
CA ALA A 45 6.94 -8.14 -6.22
C ALA A 45 6.41 -7.91 -7.64
N ALA A 46 5.66 -8.88 -8.18
CA ALA A 46 5.04 -8.78 -9.50
C ALA A 46 3.83 -7.82 -9.55
N GLY A 47 3.25 -7.48 -8.39
CA GLY A 47 2.13 -6.53 -8.31
C GLY A 47 0.73 -7.12 -8.54
N MET A 48 0.56 -8.44 -8.47
CA MET A 48 -0.77 -9.07 -8.57
C MET A 48 -1.65 -8.74 -7.36
N LEU A 49 -2.94 -8.52 -7.61
CA LEU A 49 -3.95 -8.29 -6.57
C LEU A 49 -4.96 -9.44 -6.59
N ALA A 50 -4.56 -10.57 -6.01
CA ALA A 50 -5.20 -11.87 -6.21
C ALA A 50 -5.63 -12.57 -4.91
N PRO A 51 -6.35 -11.90 -3.98
CA PRO A 51 -6.64 -12.49 -2.66
C PRO A 51 -7.39 -13.83 -2.74
N PHE A 52 -8.22 -14.04 -3.77
CA PHE A 52 -8.92 -15.30 -3.99
C PHE A 52 -8.03 -16.46 -4.45
N SER A 53 -6.89 -16.19 -5.09
CA SER A 53 -6.04 -17.21 -5.72
C SER A 53 -4.75 -17.48 -4.94
N GLU A 54 -4.54 -16.77 -3.84
CA GLU A 54 -3.43 -17.01 -2.91
C GLU A 54 -3.68 -18.20 -1.96
N ALA A 55 -4.74 -19.00 -2.20
CA ALA A 55 -5.13 -20.14 -1.37
C ALA A 55 -5.27 -19.79 0.12
N LEU A 56 -5.71 -18.56 0.41
CA LEU A 56 -5.96 -18.10 1.77
C LEU A 56 -7.14 -18.88 2.37
N PRO A 57 -7.02 -19.38 3.62
CA PRO A 57 -8.15 -20.00 4.30
C PRO A 57 -9.26 -18.97 4.53
N ILE A 58 -10.51 -19.43 4.53
CA ILE A 58 -11.66 -18.60 4.91
C ILE A 58 -11.42 -18.06 6.33
N GLY A 59 -11.49 -16.73 6.47
CA GLY A 59 -11.29 -16.05 7.73
C GLY A 59 -10.63 -14.68 7.59
N PRO A 60 -10.10 -14.12 8.69
CA PRO A 60 -9.74 -12.71 8.78
C PRO A 60 -8.75 -12.21 7.72
N MET A 61 -7.81 -13.06 7.29
CA MET A 61 -6.82 -12.69 6.28
C MET A 61 -7.44 -12.56 4.89
N LEU A 62 -8.32 -13.51 4.52
CA LEU A 62 -9.07 -13.43 3.26
C LEU A 62 -10.00 -12.21 3.29
N ASP A 63 -10.73 -11.99 4.39
CA ASP A 63 -11.63 -10.84 4.55
C ASP A 63 -10.87 -9.52 4.40
N LEU A 64 -9.70 -9.41 5.02
CA LEU A 64 -8.82 -8.25 4.90
C LEU A 64 -8.32 -8.05 3.47
N GLY A 65 -7.91 -9.13 2.80
CA GLY A 65 -7.45 -9.10 1.41
C GLY A 65 -8.54 -8.62 0.46
N LEU A 66 -9.77 -9.11 0.62
CA LEU A 66 -10.94 -8.71 -0.17
C LEU A 66 -11.31 -7.24 0.08
N TRP A 67 -11.32 -6.82 1.34
CA TRP A 67 -11.56 -5.44 1.70
C TRP A 67 -10.49 -4.51 1.11
N SER A 68 -9.21 -4.85 1.26
CA SER A 68 -8.09 -4.10 0.68
C SER A 68 -8.20 -4.01 -0.85
N HIS A 69 -8.54 -5.13 -1.52
CA HIS A 69 -8.74 -5.18 -2.95
C HIS A 69 -9.86 -4.22 -3.41
N SER A 70 -10.96 -4.14 -2.66
CA SER A 70 -12.08 -3.22 -2.97
C SER A 70 -11.69 -1.74 -2.88
N LEU A 71 -10.70 -1.40 -2.06
CA LEU A 71 -10.19 -0.03 -1.87
C LEU A 71 -9.14 0.37 -2.92
N TYR A 72 -8.53 -0.61 -3.59
CA TYR A 72 -7.34 -0.40 -4.41
C TYR A 72 -7.55 0.58 -5.59
N PRO A 73 -8.67 0.56 -6.34
CA PRO A 73 -8.89 1.51 -7.43
C PRO A 73 -8.84 2.97 -6.95
N GLN A 74 -9.53 3.28 -5.86
CA GLN A 74 -9.57 4.62 -5.29
C GLN A 74 -8.21 5.02 -4.71
N TRP A 75 -7.49 4.06 -4.12
CA TRP A 75 -6.14 4.28 -3.62
C TRP A 75 -5.17 4.66 -4.75
N CYS A 76 -5.19 3.94 -5.88
CA CYS A 76 -4.38 4.26 -7.06
C CYS A 76 -4.70 5.64 -7.60
N THR A 77 -5.97 5.95 -7.83
CA THR A 77 -6.39 7.29 -8.30
C THR A 77 -5.92 8.38 -7.35
N LYS A 78 -6.02 8.17 -6.03
CA LYS A 78 -5.54 9.13 -5.02
C LYS A 78 -4.03 9.38 -5.16
N LEU A 79 -3.22 8.32 -5.33
CA LEU A 79 -1.78 8.46 -5.48
C LEU A 79 -1.41 9.19 -6.77
N GLU A 80 -2.04 8.83 -7.90
CA GLU A 80 -1.79 9.46 -9.19
C GLU A 80 -2.13 10.95 -9.18
N GLN A 81 -3.24 11.32 -8.53
CA GLN A 81 -3.62 12.73 -8.33
C GLN A 81 -2.61 13.50 -7.46
N MET A 82 -2.05 12.84 -6.44
CA MET A 82 -1.10 13.48 -5.52
C MET A 82 0.29 13.65 -6.11
N THR A 83 0.73 12.72 -6.97
CA THR A 83 2.12 12.66 -7.44
C THR A 83 2.28 13.03 -8.91
N GLY A 84 1.22 12.95 -9.71
CA GLY A 84 1.28 13.02 -11.18
C GLY A 84 1.92 11.79 -11.83
N VAL A 85 2.21 10.73 -11.07
CA VAL A 85 2.88 9.51 -11.55
C VAL A 85 1.87 8.38 -11.64
N ALA A 86 1.76 7.74 -12.81
CA ALA A 86 0.90 6.59 -13.02
C ALA A 86 1.34 5.39 -12.16
N THR A 87 0.38 4.73 -11.52
CA THR A 87 0.63 3.53 -10.69
C THR A 87 0.75 2.25 -11.51
N GLY A 88 0.27 2.26 -12.75
CA GLY A 88 0.21 1.07 -13.60
C GLY A 88 -0.92 0.10 -13.22
N TYR A 89 -1.89 0.53 -12.39
CA TYR A 89 -3.02 -0.31 -12.01
C TYR A 89 -3.88 -0.70 -13.22
N TRP A 90 -4.07 -2.00 -13.42
CA TRP A 90 -4.89 -2.55 -14.50
C TRP A 90 -5.97 -3.48 -13.92
N PRO A 91 -7.26 -3.07 -13.90
CA PRO A 91 -8.36 -3.91 -13.43
C PRO A 91 -8.81 -4.91 -14.52
N CYS A 92 -7.93 -5.80 -14.98
CA CYS A 92 -8.23 -6.81 -16.00
C CYS A 92 -8.65 -8.17 -15.46
N GLY A 93 -8.50 -8.40 -14.16
CA GLY A 93 -8.56 -9.75 -13.59
C GLY A 93 -7.36 -10.61 -14.03
N PHE A 94 -7.42 -11.89 -13.71
CA PHE A 94 -6.38 -12.87 -14.06
C PHE A 94 -7.00 -14.27 -14.11
N LEU A 95 -6.29 -15.21 -14.75
CA LEU A 95 -6.68 -16.61 -14.80
C LEU A 95 -5.73 -17.40 -13.90
N ALA A 96 -6.29 -18.15 -12.96
CA ALA A 96 -5.56 -19.11 -12.14
C ALA A 96 -5.91 -20.55 -12.59
N PRO A 97 -4.95 -21.47 -12.60
CA PRO A 97 -5.19 -22.89 -12.90
C PRO A 97 -6.10 -23.58 -11.87
#